data_AF-A0A8J8F0N6-F1
#
_entry.id   AF-A0A8J8F0N6-F1
#
_cell.length_a   1.000
_cell.length_b   1.000
_cell.length_c   1.000
_cell.angle_alpha   90.00
_cell.angle_beta   90.00
_cell.angle_gamma   90.00
#
_symmetry.space_group_name_H-M   'P 1'
#
loop_
_entity.id
_entity.type
_entity.pdbx_description
1 polymer ?
#
loop_
_entity_poly.entity_id
_entity_poly.type
_entity_poly.pdbx_seq_one_letter_code
_entity_poly.pdbx_strand_id
1 'polypeptide(L)'
;MESLNTSQTHWSLPDVMVEKYSDDLLMGVLDAINPRFSAIPYVRKKHQTHRFRTLLRLRELLDEKRDAIISRITEVLPKEASRMHYLKAQAEVIKIFEEELEDVMDEIDELMRILNEKELKNSIRTDIRRQIGLLNSMRDSILEIASDPDIPDEVFEKYMTLDQGIALLIKLYERMLEDWKNPELSIYILMLSLRILAILNGKLEHLPLLRKDIVEIAPELERTASPEEIEELIKLVGKEWPTSSTPTS
;
A
#
# COMPACT_ATOMS: atom_id res chain seq x y z
N MET A 1 10.76 -33.74 34.29
CA MET A 1 10.06 -33.85 33.00
C MET A 1 9.68 -32.45 32.59
N GLU A 2 10.61 -31.76 31.96
CA GLU A 2 10.38 -30.46 31.34
C GLU A 2 9.69 -30.72 30.00
N SER A 3 8.40 -30.44 29.92
CA SER A 3 7.69 -30.41 28.65
C SER A 3 7.99 -29.09 27.97
N LEU A 4 8.82 -29.19 26.94
CA LEU A 4 9.05 -28.22 25.88
C LEU A 4 7.77 -27.45 25.52
N ASN A 5 7.71 -26.19 25.94
CA ASN A 5 6.91 -25.18 25.25
C ASN A 5 7.62 -24.92 23.92
N THR A 6 7.23 -25.65 22.89
CA THR A 6 7.59 -25.37 21.50
C THR A 6 7.07 -23.99 21.15
N SER A 7 7.98 -23.03 21.26
CA SER A 7 8.10 -21.79 20.48
C SER A 7 6.98 -21.57 19.47
N GLN A 8 6.02 -20.72 19.81
CA GLN A 8 5.33 -19.91 18.82
C GLN A 8 6.41 -19.14 18.07
N THR A 9 6.70 -19.55 16.83
CA THR A 9 7.50 -18.77 15.87
C THR A 9 6.71 -17.50 15.58
N HIS A 10 6.95 -16.49 16.39
CA HIS A 10 6.28 -15.21 16.32
C HIS A 10 6.66 -14.55 14.99
N TRP A 11 5.74 -14.60 14.02
CA TRP A 11 5.87 -13.79 12.81
C TRP A 11 5.60 -12.33 13.20
N SER A 12 6.62 -11.50 13.05
CA SER A 12 6.51 -10.06 13.18
C SER A 12 7.58 -9.42 12.30
N LEU A 13 7.19 -8.39 11.57
CA LEU A 13 8.17 -7.51 10.96
C LEU A 13 8.96 -6.78 12.06
N PRO A 14 10.25 -6.50 11.87
CA PRO A 14 11.01 -5.70 12.82
C PRO A 14 10.35 -4.33 13.03
N ASP A 15 10.22 -3.89 14.28
CA ASP A 15 9.59 -2.59 14.62
C ASP A 15 10.21 -1.43 13.83
N VAL A 16 11.52 -1.47 13.62
CA VAL A 16 12.26 -0.47 12.81
C VAL A 16 11.74 -0.38 11.38
N MET A 17 11.31 -1.49 10.76
CA MET A 17 10.70 -1.46 9.44
C MET A 17 9.29 -0.91 9.47
N VAL A 18 8.49 -1.30 10.48
CA VAL A 18 7.13 -0.81 10.64
C VAL A 18 7.12 0.70 10.80
N GLU A 19 7.95 1.23 11.70
CA GLU A 19 8.12 2.68 11.90
C GLU A 19 8.63 3.37 10.63
N LYS A 20 9.64 2.80 9.97
CA LYS A 20 10.26 3.40 8.79
C LYS A 20 9.29 3.53 7.61
N TYR A 21 8.42 2.55 7.37
CA TYR A 21 7.60 2.48 6.16
C TYR A 21 6.13 2.86 6.36
N SER A 22 5.60 2.83 7.58
CA SER A 22 4.17 3.11 7.81
C SER A 22 3.76 4.53 7.43
N ASP A 23 4.54 5.54 7.82
CA ASP A 23 4.21 6.95 7.55
C ASP A 23 4.28 7.25 6.04
N ASP A 24 5.26 6.65 5.37
CA ASP A 24 5.47 6.80 3.93
C ASP A 24 4.37 6.10 3.11
N LEU A 25 3.92 4.92 3.54
CA LEU A 25 2.77 4.23 2.96
C LEU A 25 1.46 4.99 3.21
N LEU A 26 1.29 5.58 4.40
CA LEU A 26 0.13 6.41 4.72
C LEU A 26 0.06 7.65 3.82
N MET A 27 1.21 8.27 3.52
CA MET A 27 1.28 9.33 2.50
C MET A 27 0.86 8.82 1.10
N GLY A 28 1.29 7.61 0.72
CA GLY A 28 0.86 6.99 -0.54
C GLY A 28 -0.64 6.71 -0.60
N VAL A 29 -1.26 6.35 0.54
CA VAL A 29 -2.72 6.17 0.66
C VAL A 29 -3.46 7.48 0.38
N LEU A 30 -2.99 8.61 0.92
CA LEU A 30 -3.57 9.93 0.65
C LEU A 30 -3.49 10.29 -0.83
N ASP A 31 -2.32 10.10 -1.45
CA ASP A 31 -2.10 10.36 -2.86
C ASP A 31 -3.04 9.50 -3.75
N ALA A 32 -3.29 8.25 -3.37
CA ALA A 32 -4.17 7.33 -4.09
C ALA A 32 -5.66 7.68 -3.97
N ILE A 33 -6.07 8.27 -2.84
CA ILE A 33 -7.44 8.73 -2.62
C ILE A 33 -7.69 10.03 -3.36
N ASN A 34 -6.75 10.96 -3.24
CA ASN A 34 -6.86 12.27 -3.83
C ASN A 34 -5.47 12.71 -4.32
N PRO A 35 -5.19 12.62 -5.63
CA PRO A 35 -3.90 13.00 -6.22
C PRO A 35 -3.50 14.48 -5.99
N ARG A 36 -4.40 15.30 -5.45
CA ARG A 36 -4.11 16.68 -5.06
C ARG A 36 -3.20 16.77 -3.83
N PHE A 37 -3.14 15.75 -2.97
CA PHE A 37 -2.16 15.68 -1.87
C PHE A 37 -0.72 15.72 -2.39
N SER A 38 -0.50 15.23 -3.61
CA SER A 38 0.79 15.31 -4.30
C SER A 38 1.17 16.72 -4.75
N ALA A 39 0.44 17.77 -4.38
CA ALA A 39 0.77 19.16 -4.69
C ALA A 39 1.75 19.82 -3.70
N ILE A 40 2.15 19.12 -2.62
CA ILE A 40 3.15 19.61 -1.66
C ILE A 40 4.48 20.05 -2.31
N PRO A 41 5.08 19.28 -3.25
CA PRO A 41 6.29 19.71 -3.96
C PRO A 41 6.11 21.04 -4.70
N TYR A 42 4.92 21.29 -5.25
CA TYR A 42 4.60 22.56 -5.90
C TYR A 42 4.62 23.74 -4.93
N VAL A 43 3.93 23.60 -3.79
CA VAL A 43 3.85 24.65 -2.76
C VAL A 43 5.24 25.09 -2.32
N ARG A 44 6.14 24.11 -2.07
CA ARG A 44 7.53 24.36 -1.72
C ARG A 44 8.28 25.11 -2.82
N LYS A 45 8.14 24.66 -4.07
CA LYS A 45 8.82 25.26 -5.23
C LYS A 45 8.38 26.70 -5.51
N LYS A 46 7.12 27.05 -5.24
CA LYS A 46 6.58 28.40 -5.47
C LYS A 46 6.69 29.31 -4.26
N HIS A 47 7.34 28.86 -3.18
CA HIS A 47 7.49 29.62 -1.93
C HIS A 47 6.16 30.08 -1.32
N GLN A 48 5.09 29.30 -1.47
CA GLN A 48 3.75 29.62 -0.93
C GLN A 48 3.56 29.08 0.49
N THR A 49 4.65 28.96 1.25
CA THR A 49 4.69 28.25 2.54
C THR A 49 3.86 28.92 3.63
N HIS A 50 3.74 30.25 3.60
CA HIS A 50 2.89 31.00 4.52
C HIS A 50 1.39 30.75 4.25
N ARG A 51 1.02 30.50 2.99
CA ARG A 51 -0.38 30.38 2.57
C ARG A 51 -0.93 28.97 2.78
N PHE A 52 -0.09 27.95 2.55
CA PHE A 52 -0.48 26.54 2.66
C PHE A 52 0.30 25.86 3.79
N ARG A 53 0.15 26.41 5.00
CA ARG A 53 0.97 26.00 6.15
C ARG A 53 0.53 24.62 6.64
N THR A 54 -0.77 24.37 6.69
CA THR A 54 -1.33 23.10 7.20
C THR A 54 -0.98 21.96 6.26
N LEU A 55 -1.12 22.16 4.94
CA LEU A 55 -0.72 21.20 3.91
C LEU A 55 0.78 20.89 3.95
N LEU A 56 1.63 21.87 4.26
CA LEU A 56 3.07 21.62 4.43
C LEU A 56 3.43 20.85 5.70
N ARG A 57 2.58 20.93 6.72
CA ARG A 57 2.68 20.18 7.98
C ARG A 57 1.94 18.85 7.93
N LEU A 58 1.40 18.43 6.78
CA LEU A 58 0.64 17.19 6.64
C LEU A 58 1.35 15.99 7.24
N ARG A 59 2.67 15.85 7.04
CA ARG A 59 3.44 14.75 7.63
C ARG A 59 3.42 14.77 9.16
N GLU A 60 3.66 15.93 9.76
CA GLU A 60 3.59 16.11 11.22
C GLU A 60 2.19 15.78 11.76
N LEU A 61 1.14 16.24 11.07
CA LEU A 61 -0.25 16.00 11.45
C LEU A 61 -0.62 14.51 11.34
N LEU A 62 -0.12 13.81 10.32
CA LEU A 62 -0.31 12.38 10.19
C LEU A 62 0.41 11.62 11.28
N ASP A 63 1.64 12.01 11.63
CA ASP A 63 2.38 11.38 12.73
C ASP A 63 1.63 11.52 14.07
N GLU A 64 1.04 12.70 14.33
CA GLU A 64 0.23 12.97 15.53
C GLU A 64 -1.06 12.15 15.58
N LYS A 65 -1.67 11.86 14.43
CA LYS A 65 -2.96 11.16 14.30
C LYS A 65 -2.84 9.71 13.82
N ARG A 66 -1.62 9.21 13.66
CA ARG A 66 -1.31 7.99 12.91
C ARG A 66 -2.12 6.80 13.39
N ASP A 67 -2.02 6.50 14.68
CA ASP A 67 -2.63 5.30 15.23
C ASP A 67 -4.16 5.33 15.14
N ALA A 68 -4.75 6.52 15.31
CA ALA A 68 -6.19 6.74 15.14
C ALA A 68 -6.62 6.54 13.68
N ILE A 69 -5.93 7.17 12.73
CA ILE A 69 -6.21 7.05 11.29
C ILE A 69 -6.04 5.60 10.84
N ILE A 70 -4.89 4.97 11.15
CA ILE A 70 -4.59 3.59 10.76
C ILE A 70 -5.63 2.64 11.34
N SER A 71 -6.02 2.78 12.62
CA SER A 71 -7.06 1.94 13.20
C SER A 71 -8.38 2.04 12.43
N ARG A 72 -8.84 3.27 12.12
CA ARG A 72 -10.10 3.49 11.41
C ARG A 72 -10.08 3.01 9.96
N ILE A 73 -9.03 3.32 9.20
CA ILE A 73 -8.95 2.92 7.78
C ILE A 73 -8.80 1.41 7.60
N THR A 74 -8.21 0.73 8.57
CA THR A 74 -8.07 -0.73 8.52
C THR A 74 -9.36 -1.46 8.90
N GLU A 75 -10.24 -0.86 9.70
CA GLU A 75 -11.58 -1.41 10.02
C GLU A 75 -12.52 -1.42 8.81
N VAL A 76 -12.35 -0.48 7.89
CA VAL A 76 -13.19 -0.36 6.69
C VAL A 76 -12.65 -1.15 5.49
N LEU A 77 -11.52 -1.83 5.65
CA LEU A 77 -10.96 -2.68 4.60
C LEU A 77 -11.92 -3.82 4.23
N PRO A 78 -12.05 -4.14 2.93
CA PRO A 78 -13.03 -5.11 2.48
C PRO A 78 -12.59 -6.53 2.85
N LYS A 79 -13.55 -7.35 3.28
CA LYS A 79 -13.33 -8.77 3.59
C LYS A 79 -13.29 -9.67 2.35
N GLU A 80 -13.66 -9.12 1.20
CA GLU A 80 -13.68 -9.78 -0.09
C GLU A 80 -12.89 -8.94 -1.10
N ALA A 81 -12.09 -9.62 -1.92
CA ALA A 81 -11.36 -9.00 -3.02
C ALA A 81 -12.30 -8.87 -4.22
N SER A 82 -12.94 -7.71 -4.38
CA SER A 82 -13.68 -7.39 -5.60
C SER A 82 -13.87 -5.89 -5.77
N ARG A 83 -13.97 -5.46 -7.03
CA ARG A 83 -14.17 -4.04 -7.41
C ARG A 83 -15.30 -3.34 -6.64
N MET A 84 -16.45 -4.01 -6.46
CA MET A 84 -17.58 -3.45 -5.73
C MET A 84 -17.23 -3.16 -4.26
N HIS A 85 -16.50 -4.06 -3.61
CA HIS A 85 -16.09 -3.89 -2.23
C HIS A 85 -14.98 -2.85 -2.08
N TYR A 86 -14.09 -2.75 -3.06
CA TYR A 86 -13.04 -1.72 -3.09
C TYR A 86 -13.63 -0.31 -3.17
N LEU A 87 -14.66 -0.11 -3.99
CA LEU A 87 -15.36 1.18 -4.09
C LEU A 87 -16.05 1.58 -2.78
N LYS A 88 -16.67 0.61 -2.09
CA LYS A 88 -17.28 0.86 -0.77
C LYS A 88 -16.22 1.24 0.26
N ALA A 89 -15.11 0.50 0.32
CA ALA A 89 -14.01 0.80 1.22
C ALA A 89 -13.42 2.19 0.92
N GLN A 90 -13.18 2.53 -0.35
CA GLN A 90 -12.69 3.84 -0.76
C GLN A 90 -13.60 4.97 -0.25
N ALA A 91 -14.92 4.83 -0.39
CA ALA A 91 -15.86 5.86 0.08
C ALA A 91 -15.80 6.07 1.60
N GLU A 92 -15.64 5.00 2.39
CA GLU A 92 -15.49 5.12 3.84
C GLU A 92 -14.13 5.71 4.24
N VAL A 93 -13.05 5.33 3.54
CA VAL A 93 -11.72 5.90 3.78
C VAL A 93 -11.68 7.40 3.45
N ILE A 94 -12.36 7.84 2.38
CA ILE A 94 -12.50 9.26 2.06
C ILE A 94 -13.13 10.02 3.23
N LYS A 95 -14.25 9.53 3.79
CA LYS A 95 -14.91 10.16 4.94
C LYS A 95 -13.98 10.28 6.15
N ILE A 96 -13.20 9.22 6.43
CA ILE A 96 -12.24 9.23 7.53
C ILE A 96 -11.21 10.36 7.32
N PHE A 97 -10.68 10.53 6.12
CA PHE A 97 -9.72 11.61 5.85
C PHE A 97 -10.36 13.00 5.82
N GLU A 98 -11.60 13.14 5.35
CA GLU A 98 -12.34 14.41 5.42
C GLU A 98 -12.56 14.84 6.88
N GLU A 99 -12.88 13.91 7.77
CA GLU A 99 -13.03 14.19 9.20
C GLU A 99 -11.69 14.47 9.90
N GLU A 100 -10.65 13.71 9.59
CA GLU A 100 -9.37 13.81 10.29
C GLU A 100 -8.45 14.91 9.74
N LEU A 101 -8.64 15.35 8.50
CA LEU A 101 -7.77 16.28 7.79
C LEU A 101 -8.53 17.45 7.15
N GLU A 102 -9.67 17.87 7.73
CA GLU A 102 -10.53 18.96 7.22
C GLU A 102 -9.73 20.22 6.83
N ASP A 103 -8.89 20.74 7.72
CA ASP A 103 -8.06 21.93 7.46
C ASP A 103 -7.09 21.75 6.28
N VAL A 104 -6.60 20.52 6.05
CA VAL A 104 -5.71 20.23 4.92
C VAL A 104 -6.52 20.19 3.62
N MET A 105 -7.74 19.66 3.66
CA MET A 105 -8.64 19.59 2.51
C MET A 105 -9.04 21.00 2.03
N ASP A 106 -9.31 21.91 2.97
CA ASP A 106 -9.58 23.33 2.67
C ASP A 106 -8.40 24.00 1.93
N GLU A 107 -7.18 23.80 2.42
CA GLU A 107 -5.97 24.33 1.78
C GLU A 107 -5.71 23.70 0.40
N ILE A 108 -6.03 22.41 0.21
CA ILE A 108 -5.96 21.74 -1.08
C ILE A 108 -6.94 22.35 -2.08
N ASP A 109 -8.18 22.61 -1.67
CA ASP A 109 -9.19 23.21 -2.53
C ASP A 109 -8.83 24.65 -2.91
N GLU A 110 -8.22 25.42 -2.00
CA GLU A 110 -7.66 26.72 -2.32
C GLU A 110 -6.50 26.60 -3.32
N LEU A 111 -5.57 25.67 -3.10
CA LEU A 111 -4.44 25.43 -3.98
C LEU A 111 -4.89 25.03 -5.39
N MET A 112 -5.96 24.24 -5.51
CA MET A 112 -6.47 23.82 -6.80
C MET A 112 -7.10 24.95 -7.63
N ARG A 113 -7.46 26.08 -7.02
CA ARG A 113 -7.91 27.28 -7.76
C ARG A 113 -6.78 28.02 -8.46
N ILE A 114 -5.53 27.77 -8.06
CA ILE A 114 -4.34 28.45 -8.60
C ILE A 114 -3.40 27.50 -9.35
N LEU A 115 -3.44 26.21 -9.03
CA LEU A 115 -2.60 25.19 -9.64
C LEU A 115 -3.17 24.74 -10.99
N ASN A 116 -2.41 24.92 -12.06
CA ASN A 116 -2.83 24.38 -13.35
C ASN A 116 -2.52 22.88 -13.46
N GLU A 117 -3.19 22.22 -14.40
CA GLU A 117 -3.09 20.78 -14.61
C GLU A 117 -1.66 20.30 -14.92
N LYS A 118 -0.86 21.08 -15.65
CA LYS A 118 0.53 20.71 -15.99
C LYS A 118 1.42 20.71 -14.75
N GLU A 119 1.23 21.68 -13.87
CA GLU A 119 1.95 21.78 -12.61
C GLU A 119 1.56 20.63 -11.66
N LEU A 120 0.26 20.33 -11.56
CA LEU A 120 -0.23 19.18 -10.78
C LEU A 120 0.32 17.85 -11.31
N LYS A 121 0.25 17.61 -12.61
CA LYS A 121 0.79 16.39 -13.25
C LYS A 121 2.27 16.19 -12.97
N ASN A 122 3.07 17.27 -12.99
CA ASN A 122 4.49 17.17 -12.67
C ASN A 122 4.73 16.84 -11.19
N SER A 123 3.92 17.39 -10.30
CA SER A 123 4.00 17.12 -8.86
C SER A 123 3.64 15.66 -8.56
N ILE A 124 2.53 15.17 -9.10
CA ILE A 124 2.12 13.75 -9.02
C ILE A 124 3.23 12.81 -9.52
N ARG A 125 3.85 13.13 -10.67
CA ARG A 125 4.96 12.30 -11.20
C ARG A 125 6.17 12.26 -10.28
N THR A 126 6.48 13.36 -9.59
CA THR A 126 7.56 13.39 -8.60
C THR A 126 7.22 12.49 -7.41
N ASP A 127 5.99 12.59 -6.89
CA ASP A 127 5.57 11.79 -5.75
C ASP A 127 5.46 10.29 -6.09
N ILE A 128 4.91 9.93 -7.25
CA ILE A 128 4.90 8.52 -7.71
C ILE A 128 6.31 7.93 -7.78
N ARG A 129 7.30 8.67 -8.32
CA ARG A 129 8.68 8.18 -8.37
C ARG A 129 9.29 8.00 -6.99
N ARG A 130 8.96 8.89 -6.05
CA ARG A 130 9.37 8.75 -4.65
C ARG A 130 8.74 7.50 -4.04
N GLN A 131 7.43 7.28 -4.27
CA GLN A 131 6.72 6.09 -3.78
C GLN A 131 7.35 4.79 -4.33
N ILE A 132 7.65 4.73 -5.64
CA ILE A 132 8.36 3.57 -6.22
C ILE A 132 9.71 3.34 -5.54
N GLY A 133 10.49 4.40 -5.27
CA GLY A 133 11.77 4.28 -4.56
C GLY A 133 11.62 3.72 -3.14
N LEU A 134 10.61 4.18 -2.41
CA LEU A 134 10.29 3.70 -1.06
C LEU A 134 9.87 2.23 -1.06
N LEU A 135 8.99 1.84 -1.97
CA LEU A 135 8.52 0.46 -2.12
C LEU A 135 9.65 -0.49 -2.50
N ASN A 136 10.56 -0.09 -3.40
CA ASN A 136 11.74 -0.89 -3.71
C ASN A 136 12.63 -1.09 -2.47
N SER A 137 12.89 -0.03 -1.70
CA SER A 137 13.65 -0.17 -0.45
C SER A 137 12.96 -1.10 0.56
N MET A 138 11.62 -1.07 0.61
CA MET A 138 10.84 -1.97 1.48
C MET A 138 10.99 -3.43 1.05
N ARG A 139 10.95 -3.70 -0.26
CA ARG A 139 11.21 -5.05 -0.80
C ARG A 139 12.61 -5.53 -0.47
N ASP A 140 13.62 -4.70 -0.66
CA ASP A 140 15.01 -5.06 -0.34
C ASP A 140 15.14 -5.49 1.13
N SER A 141 14.53 -4.74 2.06
CA SER A 141 14.53 -5.09 3.48
C SER A 141 13.73 -6.37 3.79
N ILE A 142 12.62 -6.63 3.10
CA ILE A 142 11.86 -7.88 3.22
C ILE A 142 12.69 -9.07 2.75
N LEU A 143 13.33 -8.94 1.59
CA LEU A 143 14.14 -10.00 0.99
C LEU A 143 15.40 -10.28 1.80
N GLU A 144 16.01 -9.26 2.40
CA GLU A 144 17.12 -9.42 3.34
C GLU A 144 16.72 -10.30 4.52
N ILE A 145 15.56 -10.06 5.13
CA ILE A 145 15.06 -10.89 6.24
C ILE A 145 14.70 -12.29 5.76
N ALA A 146 14.02 -12.40 4.62
CA ALA A 146 13.60 -13.68 4.07
C ALA A 146 14.77 -14.55 3.57
N SER A 147 15.99 -13.99 3.46
CA SER A 147 17.19 -14.72 3.08
C SER A 147 17.84 -15.50 4.23
N ASP A 148 17.35 -15.33 5.47
CA ASP A 148 17.81 -16.11 6.62
C ASP A 148 17.55 -17.62 6.39
N PRO A 149 18.59 -18.48 6.36
CA PRO A 149 18.43 -19.91 6.10
C PRO A 149 17.67 -20.65 7.20
N ASP A 150 17.58 -20.07 8.40
CA ASP A 150 16.89 -20.67 9.55
C ASP A 150 15.43 -20.21 9.66
N ILE A 151 14.94 -19.42 8.68
CA ILE A 151 13.56 -18.94 8.69
C ILE A 151 12.56 -20.09 8.45
N PRO A 152 11.50 -20.21 9.26
CA PRO A 152 10.47 -21.22 9.02
C PRO A 152 9.73 -20.99 7.70
N ASP A 153 9.37 -22.06 6.98
CA ASP A 153 8.65 -21.99 5.69
C ASP A 153 7.39 -21.11 5.77
N GLU A 154 6.58 -21.26 6.84
CA GLU A 154 5.37 -20.45 7.03
C GLU A 154 5.67 -18.95 7.20
N VAL A 155 6.83 -18.61 7.78
CA VAL A 155 7.27 -17.23 7.98
C VAL A 155 7.80 -16.68 6.66
N PHE A 156 8.57 -17.48 5.92
CA PHE A 156 9.04 -17.17 4.57
C PHE A 156 7.90 -16.86 3.62
N GLU A 157 6.87 -17.71 3.57
CA GLU A 157 5.70 -17.51 2.72
C GLU A 157 4.98 -16.18 2.95
N LYS A 158 4.92 -15.73 4.21
CA LYS A 158 4.30 -14.45 4.58
C LYS A 158 5.14 -13.28 4.07
N TYR A 159 6.47 -13.36 4.18
CA TYR A 159 7.36 -12.37 3.58
C TYR A 159 7.25 -12.33 2.06
N MET A 160 7.18 -13.49 1.39
CA MET A 160 6.99 -13.56 -0.06
C MET A 160 5.64 -12.99 -0.49
N THR A 161 4.57 -13.23 0.28
CA THR A 161 3.25 -12.64 0.00
C THR A 161 3.30 -11.10 0.08
N LEU A 162 4.02 -10.57 1.07
CA LEU A 162 4.19 -9.12 1.24
C LEU A 162 5.03 -8.54 0.10
N ASP A 163 6.14 -9.18 -0.27
CA ASP A 163 6.98 -8.80 -1.40
C ASP A 163 6.18 -8.75 -2.71
N GLN A 164 5.36 -9.76 -2.98
CA GLN A 164 4.49 -9.82 -4.16
C GLN A 164 3.47 -8.68 -4.18
N GLY A 165 2.83 -8.40 -3.05
CA GLY A 165 1.90 -7.27 -2.92
C GLY A 165 2.58 -5.93 -3.21
N ILE A 166 3.80 -5.74 -2.72
CA ILE A 166 4.58 -4.52 -2.97
C ILE A 166 5.05 -4.46 -4.42
N ALA A 167 5.49 -5.57 -5.01
CA ALA A 167 5.88 -5.64 -6.41
C ALA A 167 4.71 -5.25 -7.34
N LEU A 168 3.51 -5.76 -7.04
CA LEU A 168 2.29 -5.40 -7.76
C LEU A 168 1.95 -3.91 -7.58
N LEU A 169 2.09 -3.38 -6.37
CA LEU A 169 1.90 -1.96 -6.09
C LEU A 169 2.86 -1.07 -6.87
N ILE A 170 4.14 -1.44 -6.98
CA ILE A 170 5.13 -0.75 -7.83
C ILE A 170 4.66 -0.72 -9.29
N LYS A 171 4.20 -1.84 -9.83
CA LYS A 171 3.72 -1.94 -11.22
C LYS A 171 2.51 -1.04 -11.48
N LEU A 172 1.58 -0.94 -10.53
CA LEU A 172 0.45 -0.02 -10.63
C LEU A 172 0.91 1.44 -10.64
N TYR A 173 1.86 1.81 -9.78
CA TYR A 173 2.46 3.15 -9.79
C TYR A 173 3.19 3.47 -11.09
N GLU A 174 3.94 2.52 -11.65
CA GLU A 174 4.58 2.64 -12.96
C GLU A 174 3.54 2.95 -14.05
N ARG A 175 2.43 2.20 -14.07
CA ARG A 175 1.33 2.45 -15.00
C ARG A 175 0.63 3.78 -14.77
N MET A 176 0.54 4.24 -13.51
CA MET A 176 -0.02 5.54 -13.18
C MET A 176 0.85 6.72 -13.67
N LEU A 177 2.14 6.53 -13.95
CA LEU A 177 2.97 7.57 -14.61
C LEU A 177 2.54 7.84 -16.06
N GLU A 178 1.97 6.81 -16.71
CA GLU A 178 1.44 6.85 -18.07
C GLU A 178 0.01 7.40 -18.08
N ASP A 179 -0.85 6.89 -17.18
CA ASP A 179 -2.27 7.24 -17.08
C ASP A 179 -2.68 7.68 -15.66
N TRP A 180 -2.19 8.86 -15.24
CA TRP A 180 -2.37 9.38 -13.89
C TRP A 180 -3.81 9.74 -13.50
N LYS A 181 -4.73 9.80 -14.48
CA LYS A 181 -6.15 10.09 -14.22
C LYS A 181 -7.00 8.82 -14.13
N ASN A 182 -6.38 7.64 -14.19
CA ASN A 182 -7.10 6.39 -14.17
C ASN A 182 -7.68 6.12 -12.76
N PRO A 183 -9.01 6.15 -12.59
CA PRO A 183 -9.61 5.94 -11.29
C PRO A 183 -9.47 4.49 -10.80
N GLU A 184 -9.35 3.53 -11.73
CA GLU A 184 -9.24 2.11 -11.40
C GLU A 184 -7.86 1.78 -10.85
N LEU A 185 -6.79 2.32 -11.45
CA LEU A 185 -5.44 2.22 -10.89
C LEU A 185 -5.38 2.84 -9.49
N SER A 186 -6.02 4.00 -9.30
CA SER A 186 -6.05 4.68 -8.00
C SER A 186 -6.70 3.82 -6.92
N ILE A 187 -7.81 3.13 -7.24
CA ILE A 187 -8.48 2.21 -6.32
C ILE A 187 -7.60 1.01 -5.98
N TYR A 188 -6.94 0.39 -6.96
CA TYR A 188 -6.07 -0.76 -6.70
C TYR A 188 -4.83 -0.40 -5.89
N ILE A 189 -4.20 0.74 -6.19
CA ILE A 189 -3.09 1.30 -5.40
C ILE A 189 -3.56 1.51 -3.95
N LEU A 190 -4.73 2.11 -3.77
CA LEU A 190 -5.29 2.36 -2.44
C LEU A 190 -5.50 1.05 -1.68
N MET A 191 -6.14 0.05 -2.29
CA MET A 191 -6.44 -1.22 -1.60
C MET A 191 -5.16 -1.96 -1.20
N LEU A 192 -4.19 -2.10 -2.11
CA LEU A 192 -2.92 -2.76 -1.78
C LEU A 192 -2.15 -1.99 -0.70
N SER A 193 -2.07 -0.65 -0.80
CA SER A 193 -1.37 0.18 0.19
C SER A 193 -1.98 0.01 1.58
N LEU A 194 -3.32 0.07 1.69
CA LEU A 194 -4.02 -0.12 2.95
C LEU A 194 -3.84 -1.55 3.50
N ARG A 195 -3.88 -2.57 2.65
CA ARG A 195 -3.71 -3.98 3.06
C ARG A 195 -2.29 -4.22 3.58
N ILE A 196 -1.28 -3.71 2.88
CA ILE A 196 0.13 -3.75 3.30
C ILE A 196 0.30 -3.00 4.62
N LEU A 197 -0.25 -1.79 4.74
CA LEU A 197 -0.19 -1.00 5.95
C LEU A 197 -0.85 -1.71 7.16
N ALA A 198 -1.99 -2.38 6.97
CA ALA A 198 -2.62 -3.18 8.02
C ALA A 198 -1.72 -4.31 8.51
N ILE A 199 -1.07 -5.02 7.59
CA ILE A 199 -0.15 -6.12 7.88
C ILE A 199 1.10 -5.61 8.63
N LEU A 200 1.65 -4.46 8.22
CA LEU A 200 2.75 -3.80 8.94
C LEU A 200 2.38 -3.48 10.38
N ASN A 201 1.13 -3.07 10.61
CA ASN A 201 0.60 -2.72 11.94
C ASN A 201 0.05 -3.95 12.70
N GLY A 202 0.54 -5.15 12.39
CA GLY A 202 0.28 -6.37 13.16
C GLY A 202 -1.06 -7.06 12.88
N LYS A 203 -1.87 -6.58 11.93
CA LYS A 203 -3.17 -7.19 11.58
C LYS A 203 -3.00 -8.35 10.59
N LEU A 204 -2.51 -9.48 11.08
CA LEU A 204 -2.09 -10.63 10.27
C LEU A 204 -3.25 -11.31 9.51
N GLU A 205 -4.48 -11.13 9.98
CA GLU A 205 -5.69 -11.60 9.30
C GLU A 205 -5.84 -11.03 7.88
N HIS A 206 -5.13 -9.95 7.55
CA HIS A 206 -5.11 -9.35 6.22
C HIS A 206 -4.17 -10.06 5.23
N LEU A 207 -3.23 -10.91 5.66
CA LEU A 207 -2.32 -11.63 4.76
C LEU A 207 -3.06 -12.52 3.74
N PRO A 208 -4.03 -13.37 4.14
CA PRO A 208 -4.82 -14.14 3.19
C PRO A 208 -5.65 -13.27 2.25
N LEU A 209 -6.06 -12.08 2.69
CA LEU A 209 -6.80 -11.12 1.85
C LEU A 209 -5.89 -10.43 0.85
N LEU A 210 -4.65 -10.11 1.22
CA LEU A 210 -3.64 -9.58 0.29
C LEU A 210 -3.38 -10.57 -0.86
N ARG A 211 -3.30 -11.87 -0.59
CA ARG A 211 -3.20 -12.90 -1.65
C ARG A 211 -4.38 -12.83 -2.63
N LYS A 212 -5.61 -12.64 -2.11
CA LYS A 212 -6.80 -12.50 -2.97
C LYS A 212 -6.78 -11.20 -3.78
N ASP A 213 -6.32 -10.10 -3.19
CA ASP A 213 -6.19 -8.84 -3.92
C ASP A 213 -5.19 -8.96 -5.08
N ILE A 214 -4.06 -9.64 -4.86
CA ILE A 214 -3.07 -9.89 -5.91
C ILE A 214 -3.72 -10.63 -7.08
N VAL A 215 -4.49 -11.68 -6.81
CA VAL A 215 -5.20 -12.46 -7.84
C VAL A 215 -6.25 -11.62 -8.58
N GLU A 216 -6.99 -10.75 -7.88
CA GLU A 216 -7.99 -9.87 -8.49
C GLU A 216 -7.35 -8.77 -9.35
N ILE A 217 -6.22 -8.21 -8.91
CA ILE A 217 -5.63 -6.99 -9.48
C ILE A 217 -4.60 -7.30 -10.57
N ALA A 218 -3.81 -8.37 -10.44
CA ALA A 218 -2.75 -8.70 -11.39
C ALA A 218 -3.25 -8.79 -12.86
N PRO A 219 -4.40 -9.43 -13.18
CA PRO A 219 -4.90 -9.49 -14.55
C PRO A 219 -5.21 -8.14 -15.19
N GLU A 220 -5.52 -7.12 -14.39
CA GLU A 220 -5.78 -5.77 -14.92
C GLU A 220 -4.49 -5.07 -15.38
N LEU A 221 -3.33 -5.49 -14.87
CA LEU A 221 -2.03 -5.11 -15.45
C LEU A 221 -1.74 -5.86 -16.76
N GLU A 222 -2.23 -7.09 -16.89
CA GLU A 222 -1.95 -8.02 -17.98
C GLU A 222 -2.68 -7.70 -19.30
N ARG A 223 -3.74 -6.88 -19.28
CA ARG A 223 -4.39 -6.36 -20.51
C ARG A 223 -3.42 -5.58 -21.43
N THR A 224 -2.15 -5.41 -21.03
CA THR A 224 -1.06 -4.78 -21.79
C THR A 224 0.32 -5.47 -21.67
N ALA A 225 0.48 -6.64 -21.02
CA ALA A 225 1.80 -7.27 -20.74
C ALA A 225 2.06 -8.58 -21.54
N SER A 226 3.32 -9.04 -21.61
CA SER A 226 3.73 -10.22 -22.41
C SER A 226 3.55 -11.55 -21.66
N PRO A 227 3.34 -12.70 -22.37
CA PRO A 227 3.06 -14.01 -21.76
C PRO A 227 4.14 -14.56 -20.81
N GLU A 228 5.39 -14.13 -20.94
CA GLU A 228 6.53 -14.64 -20.17
C GLU A 228 6.61 -14.00 -18.78
N GLU A 229 6.28 -12.71 -18.67
CA GLU A 229 6.19 -11.98 -17.39
C GLU A 229 4.99 -12.47 -16.56
N ILE A 230 3.91 -12.88 -17.25
CA ILE A 230 2.70 -13.48 -16.68
C ILE A 230 3.02 -14.83 -16.02
N GLU A 231 3.85 -15.64 -16.67
CA GLU A 231 4.20 -16.96 -16.17
C GLU A 231 5.10 -16.89 -14.92
N GLU A 232 5.98 -15.90 -14.80
CA GLU A 232 6.78 -15.68 -13.59
C GLU A 232 5.94 -15.20 -12.39
N LEU A 233 5.04 -14.23 -12.59
CA LEU A 233 4.16 -13.72 -11.54
C LEU A 233 3.17 -14.79 -11.03
N ILE A 234 2.60 -15.59 -11.93
CA ILE A 234 1.65 -16.66 -11.56
C ILE A 234 2.37 -17.85 -10.90
N LYS A 235 3.56 -18.25 -11.38
CA LYS A 235 4.37 -19.31 -10.74
C LYS A 235 4.78 -18.94 -9.31
N LEU A 236 4.94 -17.65 -9.03
CA LEU A 236 5.21 -17.13 -7.69
C LEU A 236 3.96 -17.15 -6.78
N VAL A 237 2.75 -17.07 -7.34
CA VAL A 237 1.48 -17.01 -6.59
C VAL A 237 0.84 -18.40 -6.40
N GLY A 238 1.11 -19.38 -7.27
CA GLY A 238 0.41 -20.66 -7.27
C GLY A 238 1.28 -21.88 -7.53
N LYS A 239 1.73 -22.53 -6.45
CA LYS A 239 1.49 -23.99 -6.36
C LYS A 239 0.33 -24.17 -5.40
N GLU A 240 -0.81 -24.58 -5.93
CA GLU A 240 -1.77 -25.33 -5.11
C GLU A 240 -1.01 -26.53 -4.54
N TRP A 241 -0.71 -26.47 -3.24
CA TRP A 241 -0.17 -27.63 -2.55
C TRP A 241 -1.27 -28.69 -2.49
N PRO A 242 -1.02 -29.92 -2.96
CA PRO A 242 -1.99 -30.99 -2.79
C PRO A 242 -2.18 -31.22 -1.30
N THR A 243 -3.36 -30.87 -0.81
CA THR A 243 -3.87 -31.29 0.49
C THR A 243 -3.80 -32.81 0.55
N SER A 244 -3.19 -33.32 1.62
CA SER A 244 -3.16 -34.72 1.98
C SER A 244 -4.52 -35.39 1.77
N SER A 245 -4.56 -36.35 0.85
CA SER A 245 -5.58 -37.39 0.83
C SER A 245 -4.90 -38.71 0.48
N THR A 246 -4.35 -39.35 1.50
CA THR A 246 -4.51 -40.81 1.56
C THR A 246 -5.95 -41.05 2.00
N PRO A 247 -6.66 -41.94 1.30
CA PRO A 247 -6.97 -43.19 1.97
C PRO A 247 -6.64 -44.41 1.11
N THR A 248 -6.16 -45.41 1.83
CA THR A 248 -6.09 -46.83 1.49
C THR A 248 -7.35 -47.36 0.81
N SER A 249 -7.16 -48.09 -0.30
CA SER A 249 -7.55 -49.51 -0.46
C SER A 249 -6.88 -50.08 -1.71
#